data_AF-A0A3M1QUG9-F1
#
_entry.id   AF-A0A3M1QUG9-F1
#
_cell.length_a   1.000
_cell.length_b   1.000
_cell.length_c   1.000
_cell.angle_alpha   90.00
_cell.angle_beta   90.00
_cell.angle_gamma   90.00
#
_symmetry.space_group_name_H-M   'P 1'
#
loop_
_entity.id
_entity.type
_entity.pdbx_description
1 polymer ?
#
loop_
_entity_poly.entity_id
_entity_poly.type
_entity_poly.pdbx_seq_one_letter_code
_entity_poly.pdbx_strand_id
1 'polypeptide(L)'
;MSERGAPQERYCPGEEQIRISDAVCLGRRRANYHKCPGCQFNDDERGAPPFEATLLTRRPATPRGLLEDDVETIEKVFKAYDVRATVPDPLNEDVAWRVGNATAQFLRTSLTGYERTDEAMHAVLVGRDMRTHSPALSRAFIEGAVAAGAPVIDIGMIDTSQLYFAANHLKCCGGAQTTASHNPANYNGFKICGVKGRPIGAESGLREIQRIASVIARHKVESLENVRQVDLSEP
;
A
#
# COMPACT_ATOMS: atom_id res chain seq x y z
N MET A 1 -7.45 -22.83 -47.78
CA MET A 1 -7.66 -21.41 -48.12
C MET A 1 -8.78 -20.90 -47.21
N SER A 2 -8.44 -20.19 -46.14
CA SER A 2 -9.41 -19.72 -45.15
C SER A 2 -10.14 -18.49 -45.68
N GLU A 3 -11.47 -18.58 -45.74
CA GLU A 3 -12.38 -17.50 -46.10
C GLU A 3 -12.15 -16.32 -45.15
N ARG A 4 -11.72 -15.17 -45.70
CA ARG A 4 -11.74 -13.90 -44.98
C ARG A 4 -13.20 -13.44 -44.91
N GLY A 5 -13.86 -13.79 -43.81
CA GLY A 5 -15.22 -13.35 -43.50
C GLY A 5 -15.33 -11.82 -43.44
N ALA A 6 -16.48 -11.29 -43.87
CA ALA A 6 -16.81 -9.87 -43.85
C ALA A 6 -16.57 -9.24 -42.46
N PRO A 7 -16.22 -7.94 -42.38
CA PRO A 7 -16.00 -7.28 -41.10
C PRO A 7 -17.26 -7.35 -40.24
N GLN A 8 -17.16 -7.99 -39.08
CA GLN A 8 -18.27 -8.10 -38.13
C GLN A 8 -18.57 -6.71 -37.55
N GLU A 9 -19.74 -6.14 -37.85
CA GLU A 9 -20.15 -4.87 -37.25
C GLU A 9 -20.52 -5.09 -35.78
N ARG A 10 -19.76 -4.45 -34.86
CA ARG A 10 -20.00 -4.52 -33.42
C ARG A 10 -20.84 -3.33 -32.95
N TYR A 11 -21.39 -3.43 -31.76
CA TYR A 11 -22.04 -2.33 -31.04
C TYR A 11 -21.99 -2.57 -29.53
N CYS A 12 -22.11 -1.52 -28.72
CA CYS A 12 -22.21 -1.65 -27.28
C CYS A 12 -23.67 -1.92 -26.86
N PRO A 13 -23.93 -2.70 -25.79
CA PRO A 13 -25.26 -2.82 -25.21
C PRO A 13 -25.82 -1.44 -24.83
N GLY A 14 -27.04 -1.10 -25.26
CA GLY A 14 -27.66 0.21 -25.10
C GLY A 14 -27.27 1.26 -26.15
N GLU A 15 -26.35 0.93 -27.06
CA GLU A 15 -25.95 1.74 -28.21
C GLU A 15 -26.12 0.95 -29.52
N GLU A 16 -27.20 0.18 -29.66
CA GLU A 16 -27.42 -0.74 -30.79
C GLU A 16 -27.43 -0.06 -32.16
N GLN A 17 -27.74 1.24 -32.19
CA GLN A 17 -27.74 2.05 -33.40
C GLN A 17 -26.35 2.52 -33.83
N ILE A 18 -25.34 2.40 -32.98
CA ILE A 18 -23.97 2.84 -33.25
C ILE A 18 -23.12 1.64 -33.61
N ARG A 19 -22.87 1.46 -34.91
CA ARG A 19 -21.97 0.43 -35.42
C ARG A 19 -20.52 0.86 -35.22
N ILE A 20 -19.71 -0.02 -34.63
CA ILE A 20 -18.29 0.19 -34.37
C ILE A 20 -17.47 -0.97 -34.95
N SER A 21 -16.22 -0.68 -35.30
CA SER A 21 -15.26 -1.69 -35.74
C SER A 21 -14.68 -2.49 -34.56
N ASP A 22 -14.08 -3.64 -34.87
CA ASP A 22 -13.36 -4.48 -33.89
C ASP A 22 -12.29 -3.68 -33.13
N ALA A 23 -11.54 -2.83 -33.84
CA ALA A 23 -10.49 -2.00 -33.24
C ALA A 23 -11.05 -1.01 -32.20
N VAL A 24 -12.19 -0.39 -32.50
CA VAL A 24 -12.86 0.54 -31.58
C VAL A 24 -13.43 -0.21 -30.37
N CYS A 25 -14.01 -1.40 -30.58
CA CYS A 25 -14.50 -2.26 -29.51
C CYS A 25 -13.37 -2.65 -28.53
N LEU A 26 -12.22 -3.11 -29.06
CA LEU A 26 -11.05 -3.46 -28.25
C LEU A 26 -10.47 -2.27 -27.49
N GLY A 27 -10.44 -1.08 -28.13
CA GLY A 27 -10.02 0.16 -27.47
C GLY A 27 -10.93 0.54 -26.30
N ARG A 28 -12.26 0.47 -26.47
CA ARG A 28 -13.24 0.75 -25.42
C ARG A 28 -13.11 -0.23 -24.24
N ARG A 29 -12.87 -1.52 -24.51
CA ARG A 29 -12.64 -2.55 -23.48
C ARG A 29 -11.41 -2.26 -22.61
N ARG A 30 -10.34 -1.70 -23.19
CA ARG A 30 -9.11 -1.36 -22.46
C ARG A 30 -9.25 -0.08 -21.64
N ALA A 31 -9.91 0.94 -22.18
CA ALA A 31 -9.95 2.26 -21.58
C ALA A 31 -11.08 2.45 -20.56
N ASN A 32 -12.30 1.98 -20.88
CA ASN A 32 -13.51 2.41 -20.15
C ASN A 32 -14.35 1.24 -19.60
N TYR A 33 -14.24 0.04 -20.18
CA TYR A 33 -15.13 -1.09 -19.86
C TYR A 33 -14.35 -2.41 -19.78
N HIS A 34 -13.50 -2.53 -18.76
CA HIS A 34 -12.71 -3.73 -18.55
C HIS A 34 -13.65 -4.91 -18.25
N LYS A 35 -13.82 -5.82 -19.22
CA LYS A 35 -14.75 -6.97 -19.23
C LYS A 35 -16.23 -6.57 -19.22
N CYS A 36 -16.74 -6.06 -20.35
CA CYS A 36 -18.14 -5.71 -20.60
C CYS A 36 -19.11 -6.86 -20.20
N PRO A 37 -19.73 -6.82 -19.01
CA PRO A 37 -20.54 -7.94 -18.53
C PRO A 37 -21.81 -8.05 -19.36
N GLY A 38 -22.11 -9.24 -19.91
CA GLY A 38 -23.32 -9.47 -20.70
C GLY A 38 -23.29 -8.88 -22.12
N CYS A 39 -22.11 -8.48 -22.60
CA CYS A 39 -21.94 -8.08 -23.99
C CYS A 39 -21.91 -9.30 -24.91
N GLN A 40 -22.82 -9.36 -25.89
CA GLN A 40 -22.88 -10.47 -26.86
C GLN A 40 -21.64 -10.61 -27.77
N PHE A 41 -20.77 -9.60 -27.80
CA PHE A 41 -19.51 -9.60 -28.53
C PHE A 41 -18.29 -9.90 -27.64
N ASN A 42 -18.51 -10.20 -26.35
CA ASN A 42 -17.46 -10.57 -25.42
C ASN A 42 -17.16 -12.07 -25.56
N ASP A 43 -16.22 -12.40 -26.43
CA ASP A 43 -15.80 -13.77 -26.70
C ASP A 43 -15.14 -14.45 -25.48
N ASP A 44 -14.65 -13.66 -24.52
CA ASP A 44 -14.06 -14.14 -23.26
C ASP A 44 -15.09 -14.81 -22.34
N GLU A 45 -16.40 -14.56 -22.56
CA GLU A 45 -17.50 -15.18 -21.81
C GLU A 45 -18.10 -16.40 -22.56
N ARG A 46 -17.78 -16.60 -23.84
CA ARG A 46 -18.30 -17.73 -24.62
C ARG A 46 -17.53 -19.01 -24.28
N GLY A 47 -18.19 -19.93 -23.59
CA GLY A 47 -17.63 -21.24 -23.22
C GLY A 47 -17.10 -21.33 -21.79
N ALA A 48 -17.19 -20.25 -21.02
CA ALA A 48 -17.08 -20.35 -19.57
C ALA A 48 -18.27 -21.17 -19.04
N PRO A 49 -18.07 -22.16 -18.16
CA PRO A 49 -19.19 -22.88 -17.56
C PRO A 49 -20.13 -21.88 -16.89
N PRO A 50 -21.46 -22.12 -16.92
CA PRO A 50 -22.39 -21.28 -16.20
C PRO A 50 -21.94 -21.18 -14.74
N PHE A 51 -21.85 -19.96 -14.25
CA PHE A 51 -21.37 -19.67 -12.91
C PHE A 51 -22.25 -20.42 -11.90
N GLU A 52 -21.75 -21.54 -11.37
CA GLU A 52 -22.41 -22.21 -10.25
C GLU A 52 -22.33 -21.28 -9.03
N ALA A 53 -23.44 -20.62 -8.74
CA ALA A 53 -23.62 -19.76 -7.58
C ALA A 53 -23.44 -20.49 -6.22
N THR A 54 -23.13 -21.78 -6.24
CA THR A 54 -22.91 -22.63 -5.07
C THR A 54 -21.54 -22.40 -4.43
N LEU A 55 -20.56 -21.82 -5.14
CA LEU A 55 -19.28 -21.43 -4.52
C LEU A 55 -19.31 -20.05 -3.84
N LEU A 56 -20.40 -19.27 -4.02
CA LEU A 56 -20.61 -18.01 -3.27
C LEU A 56 -21.31 -18.20 -1.92
N THR A 57 -21.84 -19.39 -1.61
CA THR A 57 -22.50 -19.67 -0.32
C THR A 57 -21.53 -20.07 0.78
N ARG A 58 -20.25 -20.28 0.45
CA ARG A 58 -19.15 -20.21 1.39
C ARG A 58 -18.30 -18.98 1.12
N ARG A 59 -18.89 -17.79 1.29
CA ARG A 59 -18.08 -16.70 1.85
C ARG A 59 -17.57 -17.26 3.19
N PRO A 60 -16.25 -17.38 3.42
CA PRO A 60 -15.78 -17.39 4.81
C PRO A 60 -16.46 -16.19 5.46
N ALA A 61 -17.06 -16.37 6.64
CA ALA A 61 -17.80 -15.32 7.32
C ALA A 61 -17.04 -14.01 7.16
N THR A 62 -17.56 -13.08 6.35
CA THR A 62 -16.88 -11.81 6.18
C THR A 62 -16.85 -11.18 7.56
N PRO A 63 -15.66 -10.85 8.08
CA PRO A 63 -15.53 -10.50 9.47
C PRO A 63 -15.86 -9.03 9.62
N ARG A 64 -17.13 -8.65 9.38
CA ARG A 64 -17.56 -7.26 9.45
C ARG A 64 -17.25 -6.67 10.84
N GLY A 65 -17.42 -7.48 11.89
CA GLY A 65 -17.06 -7.10 13.26
C GLY A 65 -15.55 -7.04 13.55
N LEU A 66 -14.72 -7.94 13.00
CA LEU A 66 -13.26 -7.85 13.23
C LEU A 66 -12.66 -6.62 12.52
N LEU A 67 -13.24 -6.20 11.38
CA LEU A 67 -12.80 -4.99 10.69
C LEU A 67 -13.25 -3.71 11.43
N GLU A 68 -14.40 -3.72 12.11
CA GLU A 68 -14.90 -2.55 12.85
C GLU A 68 -14.03 -2.21 14.07
N ASP A 69 -13.69 -3.22 14.89
CA ASP A 69 -12.80 -3.05 16.05
C ASP A 69 -11.36 -2.66 15.63
N ASP A 70 -10.90 -3.21 14.51
CA ASP A 70 -9.62 -2.87 13.91
C ASP A 70 -9.59 -1.41 13.41
N VAL A 71 -10.66 -0.95 12.76
CA VAL A 71 -10.77 0.44 12.29
C VAL A 71 -10.71 1.40 13.47
N GLU A 72 -11.47 1.15 14.53
CA GLU A 72 -11.46 2.01 15.73
C GLU A 72 -10.06 2.05 16.38
N THR A 73 -9.37 0.92 16.44
CA THR A 73 -8.00 0.82 16.96
C THR A 73 -7.02 1.63 16.10
N ILE A 74 -7.13 1.54 14.77
CA ILE A 74 -6.34 2.33 13.84
C ILE A 74 -6.63 3.82 14.02
N GLU A 75 -7.90 4.24 14.10
CA GLU A 75 -8.23 5.65 14.31
C GLU A 75 -7.66 6.21 15.61
N LYS A 76 -7.62 5.42 16.68
CA LYS A 76 -7.07 5.84 17.98
C LYS A 76 -5.56 6.11 17.95
N VAL A 77 -4.79 5.40 17.12
CA VAL A 77 -3.32 5.56 17.09
C VAL A 77 -2.86 6.74 16.21
N PHE A 78 -3.64 7.16 15.22
CA PHE A 78 -3.29 8.30 14.36
C PHE A 78 -3.59 9.63 15.06
N LYS A 79 -2.59 10.50 15.17
CA LYS A 79 -2.69 11.86 15.71
C LYS A 79 -2.58 12.87 14.57
N ALA A 80 -2.60 14.17 14.91
CA ALA A 80 -2.54 15.24 13.89
C ALA A 80 -1.23 15.24 13.07
N TYR A 81 -0.11 14.82 13.69
CA TYR A 81 1.24 14.96 13.12
C TYR A 81 1.97 13.63 12.93
N ASP A 82 1.58 12.57 13.65
CA ASP A 82 2.24 11.28 13.61
C ASP A 82 1.31 10.15 14.11
N VAL A 83 1.80 8.92 14.08
CA VAL A 83 1.16 7.78 14.75
C VAL A 83 1.76 7.66 16.15
N ARG A 84 0.93 7.62 17.20
CA ARG A 84 1.41 7.51 18.59
C ARG A 84 0.37 6.96 19.54
N ALA A 85 0.73 5.94 20.31
CA ALA A 85 -0.08 5.42 21.41
C ALA A 85 0.75 4.60 22.40
N THR A 86 0.08 4.06 23.43
CA THR A 86 0.66 3.08 24.37
C THR A 86 0.83 1.71 23.72
N VAL A 87 1.83 0.97 24.18
CA VAL A 87 2.15 -0.41 23.75
C VAL A 87 1.89 -1.36 24.93
N PRO A 88 1.28 -2.54 24.72
CA PRO A 88 0.84 -3.12 23.43
C PRO A 88 -0.56 -2.68 22.97
N ASP A 89 -1.30 -1.93 23.78
CA ASP A 89 -2.68 -1.53 23.48
C ASP A 89 -2.79 0.01 23.54
N PRO A 90 -3.21 0.70 22.48
CA PRO A 90 -3.66 0.18 21.17
C PRO A 90 -2.55 -0.08 20.14
N LEU A 91 -1.29 0.31 20.40
CA LEU A 91 -0.21 0.11 19.44
C LEU A 91 0.50 -1.23 19.67
N ASN A 92 0.35 -2.16 18.73
CA ASN A 92 1.01 -3.46 18.69
C ASN A 92 1.63 -3.73 17.31
N GLU A 93 2.22 -4.92 17.15
CA GLU A 93 2.83 -5.35 15.88
C GLU A 93 1.83 -5.46 14.72
N ASP A 94 0.56 -5.77 14.97
CA ASP A 94 -0.45 -5.81 13.92
C ASP A 94 -0.70 -4.40 13.35
N VAL A 95 -0.93 -3.44 14.24
CA VAL A 95 -1.06 -2.03 13.89
C VAL A 95 0.20 -1.50 13.20
N ALA A 96 1.38 -1.82 13.73
CA ALA A 96 2.65 -1.42 13.14
C ALA A 96 2.82 -1.95 11.72
N TRP A 97 2.46 -3.22 11.47
CA TRP A 97 2.46 -3.82 10.14
C TRP A 97 1.50 -3.08 9.19
N ARG A 98 0.28 -2.77 9.62
CA ARG A 98 -0.69 -2.06 8.79
C ARG A 98 -0.21 -0.64 8.45
N VAL A 99 0.35 0.07 9.43
CA VAL A 99 0.95 1.39 9.24
C VAL A 99 2.13 1.31 8.26
N GLY A 100 3.01 0.32 8.39
CA GLY A 100 4.13 0.11 7.48
C GLY A 100 3.69 -0.13 6.05
N ASN A 101 2.69 -0.99 5.86
CA ASN A 101 2.12 -1.26 4.55
C ASN A 101 1.48 -0.01 3.92
N ALA A 102 0.61 0.67 4.68
CA ALA A 102 -0.05 1.88 4.23
C ALA A 102 0.93 3.01 3.89
N THR A 103 1.97 3.17 4.70
CA THR A 103 3.02 4.17 4.49
C THR A 103 3.76 3.88 3.18
N ALA A 104 4.15 2.64 2.94
CA ALA A 104 4.84 2.23 1.72
C ALA A 104 4.00 2.49 0.46
N GLN A 105 2.69 2.14 0.50
CA GLN A 105 1.78 2.44 -0.62
C GLN A 105 1.65 3.94 -0.87
N PHE A 106 1.45 4.74 0.18
CA PHE A 106 1.29 6.19 0.08
C PHE A 106 2.55 6.87 -0.47
N LEU A 107 3.72 6.55 0.08
CA LEU A 107 4.97 7.20 -0.31
C LEU A 107 5.34 6.92 -1.77
N ARG A 108 5.18 5.68 -2.22
CA ARG A 108 5.49 5.28 -3.61
C ARG A 108 4.50 5.89 -4.62
N THR A 109 3.22 5.99 -4.28
CA THR A 109 2.22 6.63 -5.14
C THR A 109 2.40 8.15 -5.23
N SER A 110 2.97 8.75 -4.17
CA SER A 110 3.30 10.18 -4.10
C SER A 110 4.51 10.60 -4.94
N LEU A 111 5.30 9.66 -5.46
CA LEU A 111 6.41 9.97 -6.38
C LEU A 111 5.89 10.60 -7.68
N THR A 112 6.64 11.55 -8.25
CA THR A 112 6.25 12.28 -9.47
C THR A 112 7.40 12.40 -10.49
N GLY A 113 7.07 12.52 -11.77
CA GLY A 113 8.06 12.77 -12.83
C GLY A 113 9.23 11.76 -12.83
N TYR A 114 10.46 12.28 -12.90
CA TYR A 114 11.70 11.49 -12.89
C TYR A 114 11.89 10.66 -11.60
N GLU A 115 11.22 11.01 -10.50
CA GLU A 115 11.31 10.22 -9.25
C GLU A 115 10.74 8.81 -9.45
N ARG A 116 9.77 8.63 -10.36
CA ARG A 116 9.18 7.30 -10.64
C ARG A 116 10.10 6.37 -11.42
N THR A 117 11.04 6.92 -12.18
CA THR A 117 11.95 6.16 -13.04
C THR A 117 13.22 5.71 -12.33
N ASP A 118 13.55 6.31 -11.19
CA ASP A 118 14.69 5.92 -10.37
C ASP A 118 14.29 4.80 -9.40
N GLU A 119 14.87 3.61 -9.55
CA GLU A 119 14.58 2.46 -8.71
C GLU A 119 14.87 2.72 -7.23
N ALA A 120 15.91 3.50 -6.91
CA ALA A 120 16.27 3.83 -5.53
C ALA A 120 15.17 4.66 -4.84
N MET A 121 14.46 5.50 -5.61
CA MET A 121 13.37 6.33 -5.10
C MET A 121 12.17 5.50 -4.64
N HIS A 122 12.03 4.22 -5.00
CA HIS A 122 10.93 3.37 -4.52
C HIS A 122 11.14 2.79 -3.13
N ALA A 123 12.34 2.93 -2.57
CA ALA A 123 12.66 2.36 -1.27
C ALA A 123 12.04 3.16 -0.11
N VAL A 124 11.59 2.45 0.92
CA VAL A 124 11.11 3.03 2.19
C VAL A 124 12.22 2.93 3.21
N LEU A 125 12.60 4.07 3.78
CA LEU A 125 13.61 4.14 4.83
C LEU A 125 12.97 3.87 6.20
N VAL A 126 13.59 3.04 7.03
CA VAL A 126 13.10 2.74 8.37
C VAL A 126 14.23 2.90 9.38
N GLY A 127 13.94 3.63 10.45
CA GLY A 127 14.80 3.73 11.62
C GLY A 127 13.99 3.57 12.91
N ARG A 128 14.69 3.48 14.04
CA ARG A 128 14.07 3.36 15.35
C ARG A 128 14.88 4.00 16.46
N ASP A 129 14.21 4.33 17.56
CA ASP A 129 14.86 4.73 18.80
C ASP A 129 15.26 3.52 19.70
N MET A 130 15.73 3.83 20.91
CA MET A 130 16.22 2.88 21.90
C MET A 130 15.14 2.24 22.80
N ARG A 131 13.85 2.52 22.58
CA ARG A 131 12.79 1.94 23.44
C ARG A 131 12.74 0.43 23.29
N THR A 132 12.42 -0.28 24.37
CA THR A 132 12.35 -1.75 24.42
C THR A 132 11.40 -2.35 23.39
N HIS A 133 10.31 -1.65 23.08
CA HIS A 133 9.30 -2.08 22.12
C HIS A 133 9.63 -1.69 20.67
N SER A 134 10.58 -0.77 20.43
CA SER A 134 10.90 -0.26 19.09
C SER A 134 11.42 -1.33 18.13
N PRO A 135 12.28 -2.29 18.52
CA PRO A 135 12.70 -3.37 17.62
C PRO A 135 11.54 -4.19 17.05
N ALA A 136 10.57 -4.58 17.89
CA ALA A 136 9.42 -5.39 17.46
C ALA A 136 8.49 -4.59 16.53
N LEU A 137 8.17 -3.34 16.90
CA LEU A 137 7.32 -2.47 16.09
C LEU A 137 7.97 -2.09 14.76
N SER A 138 9.26 -1.78 14.77
CA SER A 138 10.03 -1.46 13.56
C SER A 138 10.09 -2.67 12.62
N ARG A 139 10.33 -3.88 13.14
CA ARG A 139 10.28 -5.11 12.35
C ARG A 139 8.90 -5.33 11.72
N ALA A 140 7.84 -5.19 12.49
CA ALA A 140 6.48 -5.35 11.97
C ALA A 140 6.15 -4.30 10.89
N PHE A 141 6.59 -3.05 11.08
CA PHE A 141 6.48 -2.00 10.07
C PHE A 141 7.22 -2.38 8.77
N ILE A 142 8.46 -2.88 8.88
CA ILE A 142 9.27 -3.35 7.74
C ILE A 142 8.54 -4.48 7.01
N GLU A 143 8.04 -5.48 7.74
CA GLU A 143 7.24 -6.57 7.16
C GLU A 143 6.01 -6.02 6.41
N GLY A 144 5.33 -5.02 6.96
CA GLY A 144 4.22 -4.33 6.31
C GLY A 144 4.62 -3.64 5.01
N ALA A 145 5.73 -2.89 5.02
CA ALA A 145 6.25 -2.20 3.85
C ALA A 145 6.66 -3.18 2.74
N VAL A 146 7.32 -4.29 3.09
CA VAL A 146 7.67 -5.36 2.15
C VAL A 146 6.42 -6.02 1.59
N ALA A 147 5.38 -6.24 2.39
CA ALA A 147 4.09 -6.76 1.93
C ALA A 147 3.40 -5.84 0.90
N ALA A 148 3.68 -4.53 0.93
CA ALA A 148 3.24 -3.58 -0.08
C ALA A 148 4.12 -3.59 -1.36
N GLY A 149 5.09 -4.50 -1.44
CA GLY A 149 6.05 -4.62 -2.53
C GLY A 149 7.09 -3.50 -2.56
N ALA A 150 7.32 -2.81 -1.43
CA ALA A 150 8.35 -1.78 -1.36
C ALA A 150 9.70 -2.41 -0.94
N PRO A 151 10.82 -2.04 -1.61
CA PRO A 151 12.13 -2.26 -1.03
C PRO A 151 12.29 -1.42 0.24
N VAL A 152 13.03 -1.94 1.21
CA VAL A 152 13.22 -1.27 2.50
C VAL A 152 14.71 -1.07 2.77
N ILE A 153 15.04 0.12 3.26
CA ILE A 153 16.36 0.45 3.77
C ILE A 153 16.23 0.59 5.29
N ASP A 154 16.74 -0.38 6.04
CA ASP A 154 16.80 -0.34 7.49
C ASP A 154 18.12 0.33 7.93
N ILE A 155 18.01 1.50 8.55
CA ILE A 155 19.15 2.26 9.09
C ILE A 155 19.32 2.06 10.61
N GLY A 156 18.60 1.10 11.19
CA GLY A 156 18.81 0.66 12.56
C GLY A 156 18.42 1.70 13.62
N MET A 157 19.23 1.77 14.67
CA MET A 157 18.99 2.67 15.81
C MET A 157 19.59 4.05 15.54
N ILE A 158 18.73 5.03 15.34
CA ILE A 158 19.07 6.40 14.93
C ILE A 158 18.21 7.42 15.66
N ASP A 159 18.59 8.69 15.62
CA ASP A 159 17.71 9.79 16.01
C ASP A 159 16.83 10.28 14.84
N THR A 160 15.77 11.04 15.12
CA THR A 160 14.84 11.47 14.07
C THR A 160 15.49 12.34 12.98
N SER A 161 16.50 13.14 13.30
CA SER A 161 17.19 13.99 12.31
C SER A 161 18.03 13.17 11.33
N GLN A 162 18.61 12.05 11.77
CA GLN A 162 19.30 11.10 10.90
C GLN A 162 18.36 10.46 9.88
N LEU A 163 17.09 10.20 10.21
CA LEU A 163 16.10 9.72 9.23
C LEU A 163 15.93 10.74 8.09
N TYR A 164 15.76 12.02 8.42
CA TYR A 164 15.54 13.06 7.42
C TYR A 164 16.78 13.29 6.55
N PHE A 165 17.96 13.27 7.16
CA PHE A 165 19.23 13.29 6.45
C PHE A 165 19.34 12.12 5.47
N ALA A 166 19.13 10.89 5.95
CA ALA A 166 19.24 9.68 5.16
C ALA A 166 18.21 9.62 4.02
N ALA A 167 16.98 10.11 4.23
CA ALA A 167 15.97 10.16 3.17
C ALA A 167 16.41 11.02 1.98
N ASN A 168 17.15 12.10 2.24
CA ASN A 168 17.73 12.93 1.19
C ASN A 168 19.04 12.36 0.63
N HIS A 169 19.90 11.81 1.49
CA HIS A 169 21.21 11.26 1.13
C HIS A 169 21.09 9.99 0.26
N LEU A 170 20.20 9.07 0.65
CA LEU A 170 19.99 7.78 -0.03
C LEU A 170 18.94 7.85 -1.15
N LYS A 171 18.33 9.03 -1.38
CA LYS A 171 17.34 9.29 -2.45
C LYS A 171 16.22 8.24 -2.51
N CYS A 172 15.41 8.19 -1.46
CA CYS A 172 14.29 7.25 -1.33
C CYS A 172 12.93 7.97 -1.35
N CYS A 173 11.80 7.25 -1.35
CA CYS A 173 10.46 7.86 -1.36
C CYS A 173 10.09 8.53 -0.04
N GLY A 174 10.90 8.33 1.00
CA GLY A 174 10.64 8.73 2.37
C GLY A 174 10.85 7.57 3.32
N GLY A 175 10.23 7.64 4.48
CA GLY A 175 10.42 6.66 5.52
C GLY A 175 9.67 6.93 6.81
N ALA A 176 9.94 6.10 7.81
CA ALA A 176 9.41 6.25 9.14
C ALA A 176 10.47 6.04 10.22
N GLN A 177 10.40 6.87 11.26
CA GLN A 177 11.14 6.68 12.51
C GLN A 177 10.21 6.10 13.56
N THR A 178 10.54 4.92 14.07
CA THR A 178 9.86 4.31 15.20
C THR A 178 10.28 5.01 16.50
N THR A 179 9.42 5.87 17.04
CA THR A 179 9.71 6.62 18.27
C THR A 179 8.45 7.23 18.88
N ALA A 180 8.46 7.37 20.20
CA ALA A 180 7.49 8.19 20.94
C ALA A 180 8.04 9.58 21.33
N SER A 181 9.21 9.98 20.81
CA SER A 181 9.89 11.20 21.21
C SER A 181 10.10 11.21 22.74
N HIS A 182 9.62 12.23 23.45
CA HIS A 182 9.71 12.41 24.90
C HIS A 182 8.57 11.78 25.71
N ASN A 183 7.62 11.07 25.08
CA ASN A 183 6.50 10.47 25.82
C ASN A 183 6.99 9.43 26.86
N PRO A 184 6.17 9.10 27.87
CA PRO A 184 6.49 8.07 28.85
C PRO A 184 6.92 6.73 28.23
N ALA A 185 7.62 5.89 29.00
CA ALA A 185 8.26 4.67 28.50
C ALA A 185 7.31 3.67 27.81
N ASN A 186 6.04 3.64 28.23
CA ASN A 186 5.00 2.79 27.67
C ASN A 186 4.42 3.30 26.33
N TYR A 187 4.84 4.46 25.83
CA TYR A 187 4.44 4.96 24.51
C TYR A 187 5.43 4.56 23.41
N ASN A 188 4.90 4.41 22.20
CA ASN A 188 5.67 4.38 20.97
C ASN A 188 4.86 4.94 19.79
N GLY A 189 5.44 4.94 18.59
CA GLY A 189 4.81 5.53 17.42
C GLY A 189 5.68 5.54 16.18
N PHE A 190 5.19 6.21 15.14
CA PHE A 190 5.89 6.38 13.87
C PHE A 190 5.79 7.83 13.42
N LYS A 191 6.94 8.49 13.28
CA LYS A 191 7.04 9.77 12.56
C LYS A 191 7.34 9.46 11.09
N ILE A 192 6.52 9.97 10.18
CA ILE A 192 6.60 9.65 8.76
C ILE A 192 7.11 10.86 7.99
N CYS A 193 8.01 10.65 7.05
CA CYS A 193 8.45 11.66 6.10
C CYS A 193 8.40 11.13 4.66
N GLY A 194 8.17 12.02 3.71
CA GLY A 194 8.27 11.73 2.28
C GLY A 194 9.64 12.09 1.72
N VAL A 195 9.70 12.19 0.39
CA VAL A 195 10.87 12.57 -0.41
C VAL A 195 11.57 13.80 0.18
N LYS A 196 12.90 13.73 0.27
CA LYS A 196 13.80 14.75 0.86
C LYS A 196 13.52 15.02 2.35
N GLY A 197 13.01 14.03 3.07
CA GLY A 197 12.75 14.14 4.51
C GLY A 197 11.59 15.08 4.87
N ARG A 198 10.69 15.39 3.93
CA ARG A 198 9.55 16.28 4.19
C ARG A 198 8.58 15.61 5.17
N PRO A 199 8.26 16.20 6.33
CA PRO A 199 7.38 15.57 7.31
C PRO A 199 5.97 15.37 6.74
N ILE A 200 5.33 14.25 7.08
CA ILE A 200 3.95 13.94 6.70
C ILE A 200 3.02 14.10 7.91
N GLY A 201 2.16 15.10 7.87
CA GLY A 201 1.07 15.30 8.82
C GLY A 201 -0.31 15.05 8.20
N ALA A 202 -1.38 15.37 8.94
CA ALA A 202 -2.77 15.12 8.53
C ALA A 202 -3.11 15.62 7.12
N GLU A 203 -2.67 16.83 6.76
CA GLU A 203 -3.00 17.49 5.49
C GLU A 203 -2.10 17.06 4.33
N SER A 204 -0.93 16.48 4.61
CA SER A 204 0.07 16.14 3.60
C SER A 204 0.16 14.64 3.31
N GLY A 205 -0.65 13.81 3.97
CA GLY A 205 -0.71 12.38 3.67
C GLY A 205 -1.11 11.47 4.82
N LEU A 206 -1.02 11.92 6.08
CA LEU A 206 -1.23 11.02 7.23
C LEU A 206 -2.67 10.48 7.29
N ARG A 207 -3.67 11.26 6.86
CA ARG A 207 -5.08 10.81 6.72
C ARG A 207 -5.25 9.74 5.65
N GLU A 208 -4.46 9.81 4.57
CA GLU A 208 -4.46 8.81 3.51
C GLU A 208 -3.89 7.49 4.01
N ILE A 209 -2.74 7.57 4.70
CA ILE A 209 -2.10 6.42 5.35
C ILE A 209 -3.05 5.77 6.35
N GLN A 210 -3.74 6.56 7.18
CA GLN A 210 -4.75 6.06 8.11
C GLN A 210 -5.85 5.26 7.41
N ARG A 211 -6.38 5.78 6.30
CA ARG A 211 -7.45 5.12 5.55
C ARG A 211 -6.99 3.82 4.90
N ILE A 212 -5.77 3.77 4.38
CA ILE A 212 -5.21 2.52 3.83
C ILE A 212 -4.99 1.51 4.97
N ALA A 213 -4.46 1.96 6.10
CA ALA A 213 -4.19 1.11 7.27
C ALA A 213 -5.47 0.52 7.88
N SER A 214 -6.60 1.24 7.82
CA SER A 214 -7.87 0.79 8.41
C SER A 214 -8.56 -0.32 7.63
N VAL A 215 -8.26 -0.47 6.34
CA VAL A 215 -8.92 -1.46 5.45
C VAL A 215 -8.03 -2.64 5.08
N ILE A 216 -6.75 -2.64 5.48
CA ILE A 216 -5.82 -3.72 5.19
C ILE A 216 -5.64 -4.64 6.40
N ALA A 217 -5.69 -5.95 6.14
CA ALA A 217 -5.41 -6.96 7.15
C ALA A 217 -3.97 -7.45 7.05
N ARG A 218 -3.33 -7.68 8.21
CA ARG A 218 -2.01 -8.29 8.28
C ARG A 218 -2.03 -9.67 7.68
N HIS A 219 -1.02 -9.95 6.85
CA HIS A 219 -0.76 -11.26 6.31
C HIS A 219 0.73 -11.57 6.41
N LYS A 220 1.07 -12.86 6.33
CA LYS A 220 2.44 -13.32 6.43
C LYS A 220 3.21 -12.97 5.16
N VAL A 221 4.41 -12.42 5.34
CA VAL A 221 5.37 -12.21 4.25
C VAL A 221 6.32 -13.40 4.22
N GLU A 222 6.54 -13.97 3.03
CA GLU A 222 7.36 -15.18 2.87
C GLU A 222 8.86 -14.88 2.84
N SER A 223 9.25 -13.69 2.37
CA SER A 223 10.65 -13.28 2.18
C SER A 223 10.87 -11.81 2.55
N LEU A 224 12.03 -11.52 3.15
CA LEU A 224 12.54 -10.16 3.42
C LEU A 224 13.75 -9.83 2.54
N GLU A 225 13.91 -10.49 1.38
CA GLU A 225 15.05 -10.26 0.46
C GLU A 225 15.17 -8.81 -0.02
N ASN A 226 14.05 -8.07 -0.07
CA ASN A 226 14.03 -6.67 -0.47
C ASN A 226 14.37 -5.70 0.67
N VAL A 227 14.81 -6.21 1.82
CA VAL A 227 15.30 -5.40 2.95
C VAL A 227 16.82 -5.40 2.92
N ARG A 228 17.42 -4.22 2.89
CA ARG A 228 18.86 -4.04 3.09
C ARG A 228 19.12 -3.18 4.31
N GLN A 229 20.17 -3.51 5.05
CA GLN A 229 20.66 -2.67 6.14
C GLN A 229 21.73 -1.70 5.63
N VAL A 230 21.73 -0.48 6.15
CA VAL A 230 22.71 0.56 5.84
C VAL A 230 23.17 1.20 7.13
N ASP A 231 24.48 1.19 7.36
CA ASP A 231 25.10 1.98 8.42
C ASP A 231 25.41 3.38 7.87
N LEU A 232 24.79 4.41 8.44
CA LEU A 232 25.00 5.80 8.02
C LEU A 232 26.38 6.36 8.40
N SER A 233 27.17 5.64 9.20
CA SER A 233 28.55 6.00 9.50
C SER A 233 29.56 5.52 8.46
N GLU A 234 29.14 4.59 7.59
CA GLU A 234 29.96 4.11 6.48
C GLU A 234 29.82 5.04 5.25
N PRO A 235 30.93 5.29 4.52
CA PRO A 235 30.98 6.22 3.40
C PRO A 235 30.29 5.75 2.11
#